data_AF-A0A4Y8C7K6-F1
#
_entry.id   AF-A0A4Y8C7K6-F1
#
_cell.length_a   1.000
_cell.length_b   1.000
_cell.length_c   1.000
_cell.angle_alpha   90.00
_cell.angle_beta   90.00
_cell.angle_gamma   90.00
#
_symmetry.space_group_name_H-M   'P 1'
#
loop_
_entity.id
_entity.type
_entity.pdbx_description
1 polymer ?
#
loop_
_entity_poly.entity_id
_entity_poly.type
_entity_poly.pdbx_seq_one_letter_code
_entity_poly.pdbx_strand_id
1 'polypeptide(L)'
;NKVPNIDKAIISVHCHNDLGMATGNSLSAILQGARQIECTINGLGERAGNCALEEVVMAIRTRKDYLKGFYTDIKCENISKTSKLVSAITNESIPSHKAIVGSNAFSHSSGIHQDGVL
;
A
#
# COMPACT_ATOMS: atom_id res chain seq x y z
N ASN A 1 -23.03 7.83 18.59
CA ASN A 1 -21.78 8.61 18.44
C ASN A 1 -21.57 9.49 19.66
N LYS A 2 -20.47 9.30 20.40
CA LYS A 2 -20.13 10.06 21.62
C LYS A 2 -19.15 11.23 21.36
N VAL A 3 -18.66 11.38 20.14
CA VAL A 3 -17.73 12.45 19.76
C VAL A 3 -18.52 13.52 18.99
N PRO A 4 -18.64 14.75 19.53
CA PRO A 4 -19.30 15.86 18.83
C PRO A 4 -18.65 16.16 17.48
N ASN A 5 -19.45 16.49 16.46
CA ASN A 5 -19.01 16.85 15.09
C ASN A 5 -18.17 15.78 14.34
N ILE A 6 -18.15 14.52 14.78
CA ILE A 6 -17.39 13.44 14.12
C ILE A 6 -17.82 13.25 12.65
N ASP A 7 -19.08 13.53 12.34
CA ASP A 7 -19.68 13.49 11.01
C ASP A 7 -19.13 14.56 10.05
N LYS A 8 -18.49 15.60 10.58
CA LYS A 8 -17.90 16.70 9.80
C LYS A 8 -16.40 16.53 9.59
N ALA A 9 -15.79 15.52 10.20
CA ALA A 9 -14.35 15.28 10.13
C ALA A 9 -14.01 14.14 9.17
N ILE A 10 -12.87 14.24 8.51
CA ILE A 10 -12.26 13.12 7.80
C ILE A 10 -11.52 12.28 8.83
N ILE A 11 -11.93 11.02 9.00
CA ILE A 11 -11.22 10.08 9.85
C ILE A 11 -10.01 9.54 9.09
N SER A 12 -8.82 9.90 9.56
CA SER A 12 -7.52 9.40 9.11
C SER A 12 -7.07 8.22 9.96
N VAL A 13 -6.33 7.30 9.36
CA VAL A 13 -5.63 6.23 10.06
C VAL A 13 -4.15 6.20 9.71
N HIS A 14 -3.34 5.95 10.73
CA HIS A 14 -1.89 5.81 10.63
C HIS A 14 -1.49 4.47 11.25
N CYS A 15 -1.00 3.54 10.43
CA CYS A 15 -0.66 2.20 10.88
C CYS A 15 0.83 1.93 10.71
N HIS A 16 1.49 1.57 11.80
CA HIS A 16 2.85 1.01 11.76
C HIS A 16 2.84 -0.48 11.43
N ASN A 17 3.97 -0.97 10.94
CA ASN A 17 4.11 -2.32 10.38
C ASN A 17 4.88 -3.29 11.28
N ASP A 18 4.98 -3.03 12.59
CA ASP A 18 5.72 -3.87 13.54
C ASP A 18 5.31 -5.35 13.52
N LEU A 19 4.05 -5.64 13.17
CA LEU A 19 3.50 -7.00 13.07
C LEU A 19 3.21 -7.44 11.62
N GLY A 20 3.67 -6.69 10.62
CA GLY A 20 3.41 -7.00 9.21
C GLY A 20 1.95 -6.80 8.77
N MET A 21 1.15 -6.05 9.54
CA MET A 21 -0.29 -5.90 9.31
C MET A 21 -0.71 -4.47 8.89
N ALA A 22 0.21 -3.54 8.65
CA ALA A 22 -0.13 -2.13 8.43
C ALA A 22 -1.12 -1.95 7.26
N THR A 23 -0.79 -2.52 6.09
CA THR A 23 -1.63 -2.49 4.89
C THR A 23 -3.03 -3.06 5.15
N GLY A 24 -3.12 -4.21 5.82
CA GLY A 24 -4.39 -4.87 6.13
C GLY A 24 -5.25 -4.06 7.10
N ASN A 25 -4.64 -3.48 8.13
CA ASN A 25 -5.32 -2.62 9.10
C ASN A 25 -5.85 -1.33 8.44
N SER A 26 -5.05 -0.71 7.57
CA SER A 26 -5.47 0.50 6.84
C SER A 26 -6.63 0.24 5.88
N LEU A 27 -6.61 -0.88 5.13
CA LEU A 27 -7.73 -1.27 4.27
C LEU A 27 -9.00 -1.59 5.08
N SER A 28 -8.83 -2.28 6.21
CA SER A 28 -9.94 -2.58 7.13
C SER A 28 -10.56 -1.29 7.68
N ALA A 29 -9.75 -0.30 8.07
CA ALA A 29 -10.25 0.99 8.54
C ALA A 29 -11.10 1.73 7.49
N ILE A 30 -10.68 1.72 6.21
CA ILE A 30 -11.46 2.30 5.11
C ILE A 30 -12.84 1.61 4.99
N LEU A 31 -12.87 0.27 5.07
CA LEU A 31 -14.12 -0.50 5.04
C LEU A 31 -15.05 -0.19 6.22
N GLN A 32 -14.48 0.25 7.36
CA GLN A 32 -15.18 0.65 8.58
C GLN A 32 -15.49 2.16 8.66
N GLY A 33 -15.20 2.94 7.62
CA GLY A 33 -15.63 4.33 7.51
C GLY A 33 -14.52 5.37 7.51
N ALA A 34 -13.26 4.99 7.72
CA ALA A 34 -12.15 5.92 7.50
C ALA A 34 -12.09 6.37 6.04
N ARG A 35 -11.58 7.58 5.79
CA ARG A 35 -11.50 8.17 4.44
C ARG A 35 -10.11 8.68 4.07
N GLN A 36 -9.15 8.56 4.98
CA GLN A 36 -7.75 8.88 4.73
C GLN A 36 -6.85 7.79 5.33
N ILE A 37 -5.86 7.35 4.56
CA ILE A 37 -4.77 6.49 5.03
C ILE A 37 -3.50 7.33 4.98
N GLU A 38 -2.79 7.40 6.09
CA GLU A 38 -1.42 7.89 6.13
C GLU A 38 -0.47 6.72 5.84
N CYS A 39 0.34 6.90 4.81
CA CYS A 39 1.24 5.88 4.29
C CYS A 39 2.50 6.53 3.73
N THR A 40 3.52 5.73 3.49
CA THR A 40 4.79 6.19 2.93
C THR A 40 5.20 5.31 1.76
N ILE A 41 5.96 5.88 0.83
CA ILE A 41 6.58 5.12 -0.24
C ILE A 41 7.54 4.10 0.37
N ASN A 42 7.49 2.87 -0.13
CA ASN A 42 8.27 1.74 0.37
C ASN A 42 7.91 1.29 1.79
N GLY A 43 6.89 1.89 2.44
CA GLY A 43 6.61 1.69 3.86
C GLY A 43 7.67 2.31 4.77
N LEU A 44 8.45 3.27 4.30
CA LEU A 44 9.49 3.93 5.08
C LEU A 44 8.94 4.55 6.38
N GLY A 45 9.66 4.39 7.48
CA GLY A 45 9.30 4.92 8.79
C GLY A 45 10.21 4.34 9.87
N GLU A 46 9.93 4.69 11.12
CA GLU A 46 10.64 4.09 12.26
C GLU A 46 10.37 2.58 12.37
N ARG A 47 11.35 1.84 12.92
CA ARG A 47 11.24 0.40 13.23
C ARG A 47 10.95 -0.41 11.96
N ALA A 48 9.86 -1.19 11.95
CA ALA A 48 9.42 -1.96 10.78
C ALA A 48 8.70 -1.09 9.71
N GLY A 49 8.59 0.22 9.95
CA GLY A 49 8.03 1.17 9.02
C GLY A 49 6.53 1.41 9.19
N ASN A 50 5.95 2.04 8.17
CA ASN A 50 4.55 2.44 8.09
C ASN A 50 3.80 1.59 7.06
N CYS A 51 2.50 1.81 6.96
CA CYS A 51 1.70 1.37 5.83
C CYS A 51 2.35 1.80 4.51
N ALA A 52 2.56 0.85 3.60
CA ALA A 52 3.20 1.08 2.31
C ALA A 52 2.18 1.63 1.29
N LEU A 53 2.46 2.79 0.71
CA LEU A 53 1.57 3.47 -0.24
C LEU A 53 1.28 2.58 -1.45
N GLU A 54 2.33 2.00 -2.04
CA GLU A 54 2.22 1.15 -3.21
C GLU A 54 1.31 -0.07 -2.98
N GLU A 55 1.30 -0.61 -1.76
CA GLU A 55 0.49 -1.78 -1.41
C GLU A 55 -0.98 -1.42 -1.28
N VAL A 56 -1.32 -0.38 -0.50
CA VAL A 56 -2.73 0.02 -0.32
C VAL A 56 -3.35 0.55 -1.60
N VAL A 57 -2.60 1.32 -2.41
CA VAL A 57 -3.09 1.85 -3.69
C VAL A 57 -3.38 0.72 -4.66
N MET A 58 -2.45 -0.24 -4.79
CA MET A 58 -2.65 -1.36 -5.70
C MET A 58 -3.75 -2.31 -5.20
N ALA A 59 -3.90 -2.51 -3.89
CA ALA A 59 -5.03 -3.24 -3.34
C ALA A 59 -6.37 -2.56 -3.69
N ILE A 60 -6.50 -1.26 -3.44
CA ILE A 60 -7.70 -0.47 -3.80
C ILE A 60 -7.99 -0.55 -5.29
N ARG A 61 -6.97 -0.40 -6.13
CA ARG A 61 -7.12 -0.41 -7.60
C ARG A 61 -7.51 -1.78 -8.15
N THR A 62 -6.92 -2.86 -7.64
CA THR A 62 -7.07 -4.21 -8.21
C THR A 62 -8.19 -5.03 -7.57
N ARG A 63 -8.63 -4.65 -6.36
CA ARG A 63 -9.69 -5.34 -5.61
C ARG A 63 -10.91 -4.45 -5.37
N LYS A 64 -11.24 -3.58 -6.33
CA LYS A 64 -12.36 -2.62 -6.24
C LYS A 64 -13.68 -3.25 -5.82
N ASP A 65 -13.99 -4.43 -6.34
CA ASP A 65 -15.25 -5.15 -6.04
C ASP A 65 -15.34 -5.52 -4.55
N TYR A 66 -14.23 -5.94 -3.95
CA TYR A 66 -14.14 -6.23 -2.51
C TYR A 66 -14.05 -4.96 -1.66
N LEU A 67 -13.46 -3.90 -2.22
CA LEU A 67 -13.24 -2.62 -1.55
C LEU A 67 -14.34 -1.59 -1.85
N LYS A 68 -15.59 -2.06 -2.06
CA LYS A 68 -16.80 -1.24 -2.19
C LYS A 68 -16.70 -0.13 -3.24
N GLY A 69 -15.88 -0.33 -4.28
CA GLY A 69 -15.66 0.66 -5.34
C GLY A 69 -14.85 1.88 -4.92
N PHE A 70 -14.17 1.87 -3.76
CA PHE A 70 -13.26 2.94 -3.38
C PHE A 70 -12.14 3.12 -4.42
N TYR A 71 -11.64 4.35 -4.52
CA TYR A 71 -10.59 4.71 -5.47
C TYR A 71 -9.62 5.72 -4.86
N THR A 72 -8.49 5.90 -5.54
CA THR A 72 -7.51 6.95 -5.28
C THR A 72 -7.14 7.60 -6.60
N ASP A 73 -6.81 8.88 -6.61
CA ASP A 73 -6.34 9.59 -7.81
C ASP A 73 -4.83 9.39 -8.08
N ILE A 74 -4.20 8.42 -7.41
CA ILE A 74 -2.78 8.14 -7.53
C ILE A 74 -2.48 7.55 -8.91
N LYS A 75 -1.54 8.21 -9.63
CA LYS A 75 -0.99 7.76 -10.91
C LYS A 75 -0.09 6.55 -10.71
N CYS A 76 -0.67 5.36 -10.83
CA CYS A 76 -0.03 4.09 -10.49
C CYS A 76 1.19 3.79 -11.37
N GLU A 77 1.24 4.34 -12.57
CA GLU A 77 2.35 4.22 -13.53
C GLU A 77 3.66 4.78 -12.97
N ASN A 78 3.59 5.71 -12.01
CA ASN A 78 4.75 6.33 -11.39
C ASN A 78 5.25 5.58 -10.14
N ILE A 79 4.51 4.60 -9.61
CA ILE A 79 4.82 3.96 -8.32
C ILE A 79 6.25 3.40 -8.30
N SER A 80 6.64 2.61 -9.32
CA SER A 80 7.98 2.01 -9.37
C SER A 80 9.09 3.06 -9.47
N LYS A 81 8.87 4.11 -10.27
CA LYS A 81 9.85 5.21 -10.42
C LYS A 81 10.01 5.98 -9.11
N THR A 82 8.90 6.30 -8.44
CA THR A 82 8.92 7.00 -7.15
C THR A 82 9.56 6.15 -6.06
N SER A 83 9.26 4.84 -6.01
CA SER A 83 9.89 3.88 -5.10
C SER A 83 11.42 3.89 -5.23
N LYS A 84 11.94 3.82 -6.46
CA LYS A 84 13.38 3.89 -6.74
C LYS A 84 13.99 5.25 -6.39
N LEU A 85 13.28 6.33 -6.68
CA LEU A 85 13.73 7.69 -6.34
C LEU A 85 13.86 7.86 -4.83
N VAL A 86 12.85 7.45 -4.06
CA VAL A 86 12.88 7.51 -2.59
C VAL A 86 14.03 6.66 -2.05
N SER A 87 14.18 5.42 -2.54
CA SER A 87 15.29 4.54 -2.17
C SER A 87 16.66 5.19 -2.39
N ALA A 88 16.86 5.84 -3.54
CA ALA A 88 18.11 6.52 -3.85
C ALA A 88 18.37 7.76 -2.96
N ILE A 89 17.32 8.54 -2.64
CA ILE A 89 17.44 9.73 -1.79
C ILE A 89 17.72 9.36 -0.34
N THR A 90 17.07 8.31 0.17
CA THR A 90 17.19 7.91 1.58
C THR A 90 18.33 6.93 1.83
N ASN A 91 18.97 6.43 0.77
CA ASN A 91 19.95 5.35 0.83
C ASN A 91 19.41 4.07 1.51
N GLU A 92 18.11 3.83 1.37
CA GLU A 92 17.43 2.63 1.90
C GLU A 92 17.08 1.71 0.73
N SER A 93 17.66 0.51 0.71
CA SER A 93 17.45 -0.45 -0.37
C SER A 93 16.02 -1.00 -0.39
N ILE A 94 15.44 -1.17 -1.57
CA ILE A 94 14.17 -1.88 -1.73
C ILE A 94 14.42 -3.39 -1.64
N PRO A 95 13.80 -4.11 -0.69
CA PRO A 95 13.94 -5.56 -0.62
C PRO A 95 13.45 -6.24 -1.92
N SER A 96 14.19 -7.23 -2.41
CA SER A 96 13.88 -7.89 -3.68
C SER A 96 12.47 -8.50 -3.73
N HIS A 97 11.96 -8.98 -2.60
CA HIS A 97 10.64 -9.59 -2.47
C HIS A 97 9.57 -8.64 -1.93
N LYS A 98 9.84 -7.33 -1.88
CA LYS A 98 8.84 -6.36 -1.45
C LYS A 98 7.65 -6.36 -2.41
N ALA A 99 6.45 -6.38 -1.84
CA ALA A 99 5.21 -6.33 -2.62
C ALA A 99 5.20 -5.12 -3.56
N ILE A 100 4.66 -5.33 -4.77
CA ILE A 100 4.49 -4.33 -5.85
C ILE A 100 5.80 -3.80 -6.48
N VAL A 101 6.81 -3.46 -5.69
CA VAL A 101 8.00 -2.72 -6.17
C VAL A 101 9.31 -3.49 -6.07
N GLY A 102 9.33 -4.66 -5.40
CA GLY A 102 10.50 -5.51 -5.33
C GLY A 102 10.90 -6.05 -6.72
N SER A 103 12.20 -6.21 -6.96
CA SER A 103 12.73 -6.74 -8.23
C SER A 103 12.12 -8.09 -8.62
N ASN A 104 11.71 -8.89 -7.63
CA ASN A 104 11.15 -10.22 -7.82
C ASN A 104 9.62 -10.23 -7.80
N ALA A 105 8.95 -9.09 -7.63
CA ALA A 105 7.49 -9.01 -7.46
C ALA A 105 6.70 -9.51 -8.68
N PHE A 106 7.32 -9.46 -9.88
CA PHE A 106 6.73 -9.95 -11.13
C PHE A 106 7.66 -10.89 -11.91
N SER A 107 8.80 -11.29 -11.32
CA SER A 107 9.71 -12.25 -11.94
C SER A 107 9.13 -13.65 -11.84
N HIS A 108 9.09 -14.38 -12.97
CA HIS A 108 8.61 -15.76 -13.04
C HIS A 108 9.78 -16.68 -13.41
N SER A 109 10.16 -17.57 -12.49
CA SER A 109 11.33 -18.45 -12.66
C SER A 109 10.99 -19.94 -12.77
N SER A 110 9.72 -20.34 -12.63
CA SER A 110 9.29 -21.74 -12.75
C SER A 110 8.50 -21.96 -14.05
N GLY A 111 8.93 -22.93 -14.85
CA GLY A 111 8.33 -23.27 -16.16
C GLY A 111 6.85 -23.68 -16.12
N ILE A 112 6.27 -23.85 -14.92
CA ILE A 112 4.85 -24.17 -14.70
C ILE A 112 3.96 -22.93 -14.67
N HIS A 113 4.50 -21.72 -14.43
CA HIS A 113 3.74 -20.46 -14.48
C HIS A 113 3.80 -19.79 -15.87
N GLN A 114 4.61 -20.30 -16.81
CA GLN A 114 4.65 -19.77 -18.19
C GLN A 114 3.46 -20.25 -19.03
N ASP A 115 2.93 -21.45 -18.78
CA ASP A 115 1.77 -21.99 -19.51
C ASP A 115 0.44 -21.28 -19.20
N GLY A 116 0.40 -20.44 -18.15
CA GLY A 116 -0.82 -19.72 -17.74
C GLY A 116 -0.86 -18.23 -18.09
N VAL A 117 0.16 -17.69 -18.77
CA VAL A 117 0.28 -16.25 -19.10
C VAL A 117 0.10 -15.98 -20.61
N LEU A 118 0.02 -17.01 -21.45
CA LEU A 118 -0.26 -16.90 -22.89
C LEU A 118 -1.76 -16.94 -23.21
#